data_AF-A0A2G6Y7B5-F1
#
_entry.id   AF-A0A2G6Y7B5-F1
#
_cell.length_a   1.000
_cell.length_b   1.000
_cell.length_c   1.000
_cell.angle_alpha   90.00
_cell.angle_beta   90.00
_cell.angle_gamma   90.00
#
_symmetry.space_group_name_H-M   'P 1'
#
loop_
_entity.id
_entity.type
_entity.pdbx_description
1 polymer ?
#
loop_
_entity_poly.entity_id
_entity_poly.type
_entity_poly.pdbx_seq_one_letter_code
_entity_poly.pdbx_strand_id
1 'polypeptide(L)'
;MSSTPHPVSPRPARYSGVAILLHWVLGIALIAIFGLGLYMTGLPFSPQRLKLYNWHKWAGVAILALSLLRLVWRATHRPPALPRAMEQAMPGWQKVAHHATHHLLYVLFFAVPLIGWAYSSAAGFPIVFLGLWQLPDFVPVSKELAEAIKPWHEISAFAMAGLVLLHVAAALKHQIIDRDGLLQRMLPGPR
;
A
#
# COMPACT_ATOMS: atom_id res chain seq x y z
N MET A 1 50.26 -8.24 -21.83
CA MET A 1 48.93 -7.62 -22.05
C MET A 1 48.14 -7.77 -20.77
N SER A 2 48.18 -6.77 -19.88
CA SER A 2 47.43 -6.79 -18.63
C SER A 2 46.00 -6.34 -18.90
N SER A 3 45.05 -7.26 -18.84
CA SER A 3 43.63 -6.98 -18.85
C SER A 3 43.23 -6.33 -17.52
N THR A 4 43.03 -5.02 -17.53
CA THR A 4 42.35 -4.31 -16.43
C THR A 4 40.94 -4.87 -16.27
N PRO A 5 40.55 -5.37 -15.08
CA PRO A 5 39.18 -5.78 -14.85
C PRO A 5 38.28 -4.55 -14.96
N HIS A 6 37.25 -4.63 -15.80
CA HIS A 6 36.20 -3.62 -15.85
C HIS A 6 35.58 -3.48 -14.45
N PRO A 7 35.40 -2.27 -13.92
CA PRO A 7 34.75 -2.09 -12.64
C PRO A 7 33.30 -2.59 -12.78
N VAL A 8 32.99 -3.71 -12.11
CA VAL A 8 31.62 -4.15 -11.94
C VAL A 8 30.91 -3.04 -11.18
N SER A 9 29.99 -2.32 -11.83
CA SER A 9 29.18 -1.31 -11.18
C SER A 9 28.56 -1.92 -9.91
N PRO A 10 28.83 -1.38 -8.71
CA PRO A 10 28.38 -1.99 -7.48
C PRO A 10 26.86 -2.07 -7.48
N ARG A 11 26.31 -3.26 -7.23
CA ARG A 11 24.86 -3.46 -7.13
C ARG A 11 24.29 -2.50 -6.07
N PRO A 12 23.17 -1.82 -6.35
CA PRO A 12 22.60 -0.88 -5.39
C PRO A 12 22.18 -1.60 -4.11
N ALA A 13 22.44 -0.95 -2.96
CA ALA A 13 22.13 -1.53 -1.65
C ALA A 13 20.64 -1.87 -1.51
N ARG A 14 20.36 -3.11 -1.05
CA ARG A 14 19.02 -3.70 -0.98
C ARG A 14 18.35 -3.48 0.36
N TYR A 15 17.01 -3.49 0.35
CA TYR A 15 16.20 -3.48 1.57
C TYR A 15 16.34 -4.79 2.37
N SER A 16 15.81 -4.84 3.60
CA SER A 16 15.75 -6.11 4.35
C SER A 16 14.71 -7.05 3.75
N GLY A 17 14.93 -8.35 3.92
CA GLY A 17 13.97 -9.37 3.46
C GLY A 17 12.57 -9.13 4.02
N VAL A 18 12.47 -8.74 5.29
CA VAL A 18 11.18 -8.37 5.92
C VAL A 18 10.55 -7.15 5.25
N ALA A 19 11.31 -6.09 4.96
CA ALA A 19 10.77 -4.91 4.28
C ALA A 19 10.28 -5.21 2.86
N ILE A 20 11.00 -6.09 2.15
CA ILE A 20 10.65 -6.59 0.81
C ILE A 20 9.38 -7.43 0.88
N LEU A 21 9.32 -8.40 1.79
CA LEU A 21 8.15 -9.26 1.98
C LEU A 21 6.91 -8.42 2.28
N LEU A 22 6.98 -7.53 3.27
CA LEU A 22 5.86 -6.64 3.61
C LEU A 22 5.46 -5.75 2.43
N HIS A 23 6.42 -5.31 1.59
CA HIS A 23 6.11 -4.49 0.42
C HIS A 23 5.26 -5.23 -0.59
N TRP A 24 5.69 -6.43 -0.98
CA TRP A 24 5.02 -7.21 -2.00
C TRP A 24 3.69 -7.78 -1.51
N VAL A 25 3.63 -8.26 -0.26
CA VAL A 25 2.38 -8.74 0.34
C VAL A 25 1.35 -7.61 0.36
N LEU A 26 1.71 -6.41 0.84
CA LEU A 26 0.79 -5.26 0.84
C LEU A 26 0.43 -4.80 -0.57
N GLY A 27 1.39 -4.77 -1.50
CA GLY A 27 1.13 -4.38 -2.89
C GLY A 27 0.11 -5.29 -3.57
N ILE A 28 0.29 -6.61 -3.45
CA ILE A 28 -0.64 -7.61 -4.01
C ILE A 28 -2.00 -7.53 -3.29
N ALA A 29 -2.01 -7.40 -1.96
CA ALA A 29 -3.23 -7.30 -1.18
C ALA A 29 -4.04 -6.05 -1.56
N LEU A 30 -3.38 -4.91 -1.83
CA LEU A 30 -4.05 -3.68 -2.28
C LEU A 30 -4.71 -3.86 -3.65
N ILE A 31 -4.04 -4.50 -4.60
CA ILE A 31 -4.63 -4.77 -5.93
C ILE A 31 -5.87 -5.68 -5.77
N ALA A 32 -5.74 -6.74 -4.99
CA ALA A 32 -6.81 -7.70 -4.76
C ALA A 32 -8.01 -7.07 -4.03
N ILE A 33 -7.79 -6.32 -2.94
CA ILE A 33 -8.87 -5.71 -2.16
C ILE A 33 -9.59 -4.61 -2.93
N PHE A 34 -8.86 -3.84 -3.75
CA PHE A 34 -9.44 -2.82 -4.62
C PHE A 34 -10.32 -3.45 -5.70
N GLY A 35 -9.83 -4.49 -6.39
CA GLY A 35 -10.61 -5.26 -7.36
C GLY A 35 -11.84 -5.91 -6.74
N LEU A 36 -11.71 -6.50 -5.55
CA LEU A 36 -12.84 -7.04 -4.79
C LEU A 36 -13.85 -5.95 -4.44
N GLY A 37 -13.38 -4.75 -4.06
CA GLY A 37 -14.22 -3.60 -3.77
C GLY A 37 -15.08 -3.18 -4.96
N LEU A 38 -14.46 -3.04 -6.15
CA LEU A 38 -15.16 -2.73 -7.39
C LEU A 38 -16.17 -3.81 -7.78
N TYR A 39 -15.79 -5.08 -7.61
CA TYR A 39 -16.66 -6.21 -7.94
C TYR A 39 -17.88 -6.28 -7.01
N MET A 40 -17.68 -6.21 -5.70
CA MET A 40 -18.73 -6.43 -4.72
C MET A 40 -19.80 -5.32 -4.70
N THR A 41 -19.44 -4.09 -5.09
CA THR A 41 -20.38 -2.95 -5.14
C THR A 41 -21.36 -3.06 -6.30
N GLY A 42 -20.96 -3.69 -7.41
CA GLY A 42 -21.81 -3.94 -8.59
C GLY A 42 -22.79 -5.11 -8.46
N LEU A 43 -22.66 -5.94 -7.42
CA LEU A 43 -23.54 -7.10 -7.23
C LEU A 43 -24.93 -6.71 -6.71
N PRO A 44 -26.00 -7.44 -7.08
CA PRO A 44 -27.30 -7.28 -6.43
C PRO A 44 -27.22 -7.67 -4.96
N PHE A 45 -28.16 -7.15 -4.16
CA PHE A 45 -28.27 -7.52 -2.76
C PHE A 45 -28.52 -9.03 -2.64
N SER A 46 -27.59 -9.74 -2.00
CA SER A 46 -27.59 -11.20 -1.92
C SER A 46 -26.70 -11.68 -0.76
N PRO A 47 -26.89 -12.91 -0.26
CA PRO A 47 -25.98 -13.50 0.74
C PRO A 47 -24.52 -13.52 0.26
N GLN A 48 -24.31 -13.76 -1.04
CA GLN A 48 -22.98 -13.73 -1.64
C GLN A 48 -22.35 -12.34 -1.56
N ARG A 49 -23.12 -11.27 -1.85
CA ARG A 49 -22.64 -9.89 -1.69
C ARG A 49 -22.23 -9.62 -0.24
N LEU A 50 -23.07 -9.97 0.73
CA LEU A 50 -22.75 -9.77 2.16
C LEU A 50 -21.48 -10.51 2.59
N LYS A 51 -21.28 -11.74 2.10
CA LYS A 51 -20.06 -12.52 2.34
C LYS A 51 -18.81 -11.82 1.80
N LEU A 52 -18.86 -11.29 0.59
CA LEU A 52 -17.74 -10.55 -0.01
C LEU A 52 -17.43 -9.26 0.74
N TYR A 53 -18.44 -8.54 1.22
CA TYR A 53 -18.24 -7.38 2.09
C TYR A 53 -17.51 -7.76 3.39
N ASN A 54 -17.85 -8.89 4.00
CA ASN A 54 -17.13 -9.37 5.19
C ASN A 54 -15.66 -9.69 4.87
N TRP A 55 -15.40 -10.39 3.76
CA TRP A 55 -14.03 -10.66 3.31
C TRP A 55 -13.24 -9.37 3.03
N HIS A 56 -13.87 -8.38 2.41
CA HIS A 56 -13.27 -7.07 2.18
C HIS A 56 -12.92 -6.37 3.50
N LYS A 57 -13.83 -6.38 4.49
CA LYS A 57 -13.56 -5.84 5.84
C LYS A 57 -12.40 -6.55 6.53
N TRP A 58 -12.36 -7.88 6.48
CA TRP A 58 -11.26 -8.68 7.06
C TRP A 58 -9.92 -8.35 6.39
N ALA A 59 -9.89 -8.31 5.06
CA ALA A 59 -8.70 -7.93 4.32
C ALA A 59 -8.26 -6.49 4.67
N GLY A 60 -9.19 -5.55 4.82
CA GLY A 60 -8.90 -4.18 5.22
C GLY A 60 -8.23 -4.09 6.59
N VAL A 61 -8.73 -4.82 7.57
CA VAL A 61 -8.12 -4.91 8.92
C VAL A 61 -6.73 -5.56 8.86
N ALA A 62 -6.57 -6.64 8.09
CA ALA A 62 -5.28 -7.30 7.92
C ALA A 62 -4.24 -6.38 7.27
N ILE A 63 -4.63 -5.64 6.22
CA ILE A 63 -3.80 -4.64 5.55
C ILE A 63 -3.43 -3.52 6.51
N LEU A 64 -4.36 -3.04 7.34
CA LEU A 64 -4.09 -2.03 8.36
C LEU A 64 -3.01 -2.52 9.35
N ALA A 65 -3.16 -3.75 9.88
CA ALA A 65 -2.19 -4.33 10.80
C ALA A 65 -0.80 -4.54 10.14
N LEU A 66 -0.76 -5.06 8.92
CA LEU A 66 0.48 -5.24 8.16
C LEU A 66 1.14 -3.90 7.80
N SER A 67 0.34 -2.86 7.54
CA SER A 67 0.83 -1.51 7.26
C SER A 67 1.44 -0.89 8.52
N LEU A 68 0.85 -1.10 9.70
CA LEU A 68 1.44 -0.73 10.98
C LEU A 68 2.79 -1.43 11.18
N LEU A 69 2.83 -2.74 10.98
CA LEU A 69 4.08 -3.50 11.09
C LEU A 69 5.15 -2.99 10.11
N ARG A 70 4.77 -2.67 8.86
CA ARG A 70 5.67 -2.06 7.88
C ARG A 70 6.21 -0.70 8.35
N LEU A 71 5.35 0.14 8.93
CA LEU A 71 5.74 1.45 9.43
C LEU A 71 6.73 1.32 10.60
N VAL A 72 6.42 0.47 11.58
CA VAL A 72 7.30 0.17 12.72
C VAL A 72 8.64 -0.40 12.23
N TRP A 73 8.60 -1.31 11.26
CA TRP A 73 9.82 -1.87 10.67
C TRP A 73 10.68 -0.78 10.01
N ARG A 74 10.06 0.11 9.23
CA ARG A 74 10.77 1.23 8.59
C ARG A 74 11.36 2.21 9.60
N ALA A 75 10.67 2.44 10.72
CA ALA A 75 11.14 3.34 11.78
C ALA A 75 12.33 2.74 12.55
N THR A 76 12.34 1.42 12.76
CA THR A 76 13.38 0.72 13.52
C THR A 76 14.56 0.25 12.66
N HIS A 77 14.36 0.05 11.36
CA HIS A 77 15.38 -0.42 10.42
C HIS A 77 15.62 0.60 9.33
N ARG A 78 16.73 1.35 9.44
CA ARG A 78 17.09 2.41 8.50
C ARG A 78 17.13 1.87 7.06
N PRO A 79 16.31 2.41 6.13
CA PRO A 79 16.39 2.05 4.72
C PRO A 79 17.78 2.31 4.14
N PRO A 80 18.24 1.48 3.18
CA PRO A 80 19.47 1.77 2.46
C PRO A 80 19.37 3.16 1.81
N ALA A 81 20.44 3.95 1.91
CA ALA A 81 20.52 5.25 1.25
C ALA A 81 20.31 5.09 -0.26
N LEU A 82 19.68 6.10 -0.89
CA LEU A 82 19.61 6.16 -2.34
C LEU A 82 21.06 6.26 -2.87
N PRO A 83 21.46 5.43 -3.87
CA PRO A 83 22.76 5.59 -4.51
C PRO A 83 22.98 7.03 -4.98
N ARG A 84 24.15 7.62 -4.67
CA ARG A 84 24.43 9.03 -4.98
C ARG A 84 24.24 9.36 -6.46
N ALA A 85 24.58 8.43 -7.36
CA ALA A 85 24.39 8.61 -8.79
C ALA A 85 22.90 8.80 -9.16
N MET A 86 21.99 8.02 -8.56
CA MET A 86 20.54 8.20 -8.74
C MET A 86 20.08 9.54 -8.15
N GLU A 87 20.58 9.88 -6.96
CA GLU A 87 20.22 11.13 -6.29
C GLU A 87 20.67 12.38 -7.06
N GLN A 88 21.82 12.33 -7.73
CA GLN A 88 22.35 13.42 -8.55
C GLN A 88 21.64 13.51 -9.90
N ALA A 89 21.31 12.38 -10.53
CA ALA A 89 20.62 12.35 -11.81
C ALA A 89 19.14 12.75 -11.71
N MET A 90 18.52 12.58 -10.54
CA MET A 90 17.09 12.84 -10.35
C MET A 90 16.80 14.35 -10.23
N PRO A 91 15.98 14.94 -11.13
CA PRO A 91 15.56 16.34 -11.04
C PRO A 91 14.82 16.64 -9.73
N GLY A 92 14.87 17.90 -9.26
CA GLY A 92 14.24 18.32 -8.00
C GLY A 92 12.74 17.99 -7.92
N TRP A 93 11.99 18.16 -9.02
CA TRP A 93 10.57 17.83 -9.06
C TRP A 93 10.30 16.32 -8.88
N GLN A 94 11.18 15.43 -9.38
CA GLN A 94 11.05 13.99 -9.18
C GLN A 94 11.30 13.61 -7.72
N LYS A 95 12.24 14.29 -7.04
CA LYS A 95 12.48 14.09 -5.60
C LYS A 95 11.24 14.46 -4.79
N VAL A 96 10.64 15.62 -5.08
CA VAL A 96 9.40 16.06 -4.42
C VAL A 96 8.27 15.07 -4.68
N ALA A 97 8.07 14.67 -5.94
CA ALA A 97 7.03 13.70 -6.31
C ALA A 97 7.23 12.34 -5.62
N HIS A 98 8.47 11.85 -5.56
CA HIS A 98 8.83 10.62 -4.85
C HIS A 98 8.45 10.69 -3.36
N HIS A 99 8.84 11.77 -2.68
CA HIS A 99 8.54 11.94 -1.26
C HIS A 99 7.05 12.12 -1.02
N ALA A 100 6.38 12.99 -1.79
CA ALA A 100 4.95 13.23 -1.67
C ALA A 100 4.16 11.94 -1.89
N THR A 101 4.45 11.18 -2.95
CA THR A 101 3.80 9.90 -3.24
C THR A 101 3.97 8.92 -2.09
N HIS A 102 5.19 8.74 -1.57
CA HIS A 102 5.41 7.84 -0.44
C HIS A 102 4.67 8.27 0.82
N HIS A 103 4.70 9.55 1.19
CA HIS A 103 4.01 10.04 2.38
C HIS A 103 2.50 9.89 2.24
N LEU A 104 1.93 10.26 1.09
CA LEU A 104 0.50 10.12 0.83
C LEU A 104 0.07 8.64 0.84
N LEU A 105 0.85 7.75 0.23
CA LEU A 105 0.59 6.31 0.31
C LEU A 105 0.59 5.83 1.77
N TYR A 106 1.59 6.24 2.58
CA TYR A 106 1.61 5.90 4.01
C TYR A 106 0.36 6.41 4.73
N VAL A 107 -0.03 7.66 4.53
CA VAL A 107 -1.26 8.22 5.14
C VAL A 107 -2.49 7.40 4.74
N LEU A 108 -2.64 7.12 3.44
CA LEU A 108 -3.80 6.39 2.92
C LEU A 108 -3.84 4.93 3.34
N PHE A 109 -2.70 4.28 3.60
CA PHE A 109 -2.63 2.90 4.10
C PHE A 109 -3.39 2.74 5.43
N PHE A 110 -3.42 3.79 6.24
CA PHE A 110 -4.18 3.82 7.48
C PHE A 110 -5.54 4.48 7.30
N ALA A 111 -5.62 5.61 6.58
CA ALA A 111 -6.86 6.36 6.44
C ALA A 111 -7.97 5.55 5.77
N VAL A 112 -7.69 4.88 4.65
CA VAL A 112 -8.71 4.12 3.90
C VAL A 112 -9.40 3.04 4.76
N PRO A 113 -8.68 2.10 5.41
CA PRO A 113 -9.31 1.09 6.24
C PRO A 113 -9.96 1.66 7.51
N LEU A 114 -9.40 2.72 8.11
CA LEU A 114 -10.00 3.37 9.28
C LEU A 114 -11.32 4.06 8.93
N ILE A 115 -11.39 4.75 7.78
CA ILE A 115 -12.63 5.34 7.26
C ILE A 115 -13.64 4.23 6.94
N GLY A 116 -13.20 3.12 6.34
CA GLY A 116 -14.07 1.97 6.04
C GLY A 116 -14.63 1.32 7.30
N TRP A 117 -13.83 1.22 8.37
CA TRP A 117 -14.27 0.73 9.67
C TRP A 117 -15.27 1.69 10.30
N ALA A 118 -14.98 3.00 10.34
CA ALA A 118 -15.91 4.01 10.85
C ALA A 118 -17.25 3.99 10.09
N TYR A 119 -17.22 3.84 8.77
CA TYR A 119 -18.43 3.64 7.96
C TYR A 119 -19.19 2.38 8.37
N SER A 120 -18.49 1.25 8.53
CA SER A 120 -19.10 -0.02 8.94
C SER A 120 -19.77 0.08 10.31
N SER A 121 -19.13 0.73 11.27
CA SER A 121 -19.67 1.00 12.61
C SER A 121 -20.90 1.90 12.55
N ALA A 122 -20.83 3.03 11.83
CA ALA A 122 -21.96 3.94 11.67
C ALA A 122 -23.17 3.26 11.00
N ALA A 123 -22.93 2.36 10.05
CA ALA A 123 -23.96 1.59 9.36
C ALA A 123 -24.56 0.45 10.20
N GLY A 124 -24.06 0.21 11.43
CA GLY A 124 -24.55 -0.86 12.30
C GLY A 124 -24.09 -2.25 11.90
N PHE A 125 -23.00 -2.37 11.13
CA PHE A 125 -22.42 -3.65 10.74
C PHE A 125 -21.06 -3.84 11.41
N PRO A 126 -21.01 -4.43 12.61
CA PRO A 126 -19.74 -4.62 13.33
C PRO A 126 -18.77 -5.50 12.53
N ILE A 127 -17.47 -5.22 12.68
CA ILE A 127 -16.43 -6.04 12.06
C ILE A 127 -16.12 -7.24 12.96
N VAL A 128 -16.65 -8.41 12.61
CA VAL A 128 -16.29 -9.68 13.26
C VAL A 128 -15.12 -10.30 12.49
N PHE A 129 -13.90 -9.97 12.89
CA PHE A 129 -12.68 -10.38 12.20
C PHE A 129 -12.56 -11.91 12.16
N LEU A 130 -12.45 -12.46 10.94
CA LEU A 130 -12.45 -13.90 10.64
C LEU A 130 -13.65 -14.68 11.22
N GLY A 131 -14.72 -13.99 11.62
CA GLY A 131 -15.86 -14.61 12.31
C GLY A 131 -15.60 -14.98 13.77
N LEU A 132 -14.44 -14.62 14.33
CA LEU A 132 -14.01 -15.03 15.68
C LEU A 132 -14.05 -13.88 16.69
N TRP A 133 -13.58 -12.69 16.30
CA TRP A 133 -13.42 -11.56 17.20
C TRP A 133 -14.15 -10.34 16.68
N GLN A 134 -15.20 -9.90 17.39
CA GLN A 134 -15.82 -8.61 17.13
C GLN A 134 -14.89 -7.50 17.59
N LEU A 135 -14.45 -6.68 16.65
CA LEU A 135 -13.66 -5.50 16.94
C LEU A 135 -14.56 -4.38 17.45
N PRO A 136 -14.04 -3.48 18.30
CA PRO A 136 -14.82 -2.37 18.83
C PRO A 136 -15.27 -1.42 17.71
N ASP A 137 -16.46 -0.86 17.87
CA ASP A 137 -16.94 0.18 16.97
C ASP A 137 -16.26 1.51 17.26
N PHE A 138 -15.90 2.24 16.21
CA PHE A 138 -15.24 3.55 16.34
C PHE A 138 -16.22 4.70 16.58
N VAL A 139 -17.44 4.55 16.08
CA VAL A 139 -18.48 5.57 16.09
C VAL A 139 -19.83 4.90 16.37
N PRO A 140 -20.79 5.62 16.99
CA PRO A 140 -22.13 5.08 17.21
C PRO A 140 -22.87 4.85 15.89
N VAL A 141 -23.85 3.95 15.93
CA VAL A 141 -24.74 3.68 14.80
C VAL A 141 -25.55 4.94 14.48
N SER A 142 -25.42 5.45 13.26
CA SER A 142 -26.19 6.57 12.71
C SER A 142 -26.19 6.48 11.19
N LYS A 143 -27.38 6.47 10.60
CA LYS A 143 -27.55 6.42 9.14
C LYS A 143 -27.00 7.68 8.48
N GLU A 144 -27.24 8.84 9.10
CA GLU A 144 -26.75 10.14 8.63
C GLU A 144 -25.22 10.16 8.59
N LEU A 145 -24.58 9.65 9.64
CA LEU A 145 -23.12 9.54 9.69
C LEU A 145 -22.59 8.53 8.66
N ALA A 146 -23.26 7.39 8.50
CA ALA A 146 -22.87 6.39 7.52
C ALA A 146 -22.89 6.95 6.08
N GLU A 147 -23.96 7.65 5.70
CA GLU A 147 -24.06 8.31 4.38
C GLU A 147 -23.02 9.42 4.21
N ALA A 148 -22.68 10.14 5.28
CA ALA A 148 -21.63 11.17 5.24
C ALA A 148 -20.22 10.57 5.06
N ILE A 149 -19.92 9.42 5.69
CA ILE A 149 -18.57 8.79 5.64
C ILE A 149 -18.37 7.96 4.37
N LYS A 150 -19.40 7.28 3.89
CA LYS A 150 -19.35 6.39 2.72
C LYS A 150 -18.55 6.95 1.52
N PRO A 151 -18.80 8.19 1.01
CA PRO A 151 -18.05 8.71 -0.12
C PRO A 151 -16.56 8.92 0.18
N TRP A 152 -16.19 9.20 1.43
CA TRP A 152 -14.78 9.38 1.80
C TRP A 152 -13.99 8.08 1.71
N HIS A 153 -14.60 6.94 2.02
CA HIS A 153 -13.94 5.65 1.82
C HIS A 153 -13.66 5.41 0.33
N GLU A 154 -14.65 5.68 -0.52
CA GLU A 154 -14.52 5.53 -1.97
C GLU A 154 -13.47 6.48 -2.55
N ILE A 155 -13.56 7.78 -2.26
CA ILE A 155 -12.63 8.81 -2.73
C ILE A 155 -11.20 8.47 -2.30
N SER A 156 -10.99 8.10 -1.02
CA SER A 156 -9.66 7.75 -0.52
C SER A 156 -9.13 6.45 -1.12
N ALA A 157 -9.99 5.45 -1.40
CA ALA A 157 -9.62 4.23 -2.10
C ALA A 157 -9.18 4.49 -3.55
N PHE A 158 -9.90 5.34 -4.28
CA PHE A 158 -9.50 5.74 -5.64
C PHE A 158 -8.24 6.60 -5.66
N ALA A 159 -8.08 7.51 -4.68
CA ALA A 159 -6.85 8.28 -4.54
C ALA A 159 -5.63 7.36 -4.26
N MET A 160 -5.81 6.36 -3.39
CA MET A 160 -4.80 5.33 -3.14
C MET A 160 -4.45 4.58 -4.42
N ALA A 161 -5.46 4.11 -5.17
CA ALA A 161 -5.23 3.40 -6.44
C ALA A 161 -4.45 4.26 -7.45
N GLY A 162 -4.81 5.54 -7.60
CA GLY A 162 -4.09 6.49 -8.45
C GLY A 162 -2.62 6.67 -8.04
N LEU A 163 -2.33 6.79 -6.75
CA LEU A 163 -0.97 6.90 -6.24
C LEU A 163 -0.17 5.59 -6.39
N VAL A 164 -0.81 4.43 -6.26
CA VAL A 164 -0.18 3.14 -6.54
C VAL A 164 0.19 3.05 -8.02
N LEU A 165 -0.70 3.45 -8.93
CA LEU A 165 -0.40 3.49 -10.36
C LEU A 165 0.78 4.43 -10.66
N LEU A 166 0.78 5.63 -10.08
CA LEU A 166 1.91 6.58 -10.21
C LEU A 166 3.22 5.97 -9.69
N HIS A 167 3.17 5.31 -8.52
CA HIS A 167 4.33 4.65 -7.91
C HIS A 167 4.90 3.54 -8.81
N VAL A 168 4.03 2.67 -9.34
CA VAL A 168 4.43 1.59 -10.25
C VAL A 168 4.98 2.16 -11.56
N ALA A 169 4.32 3.17 -12.15
CA ALA A 169 4.77 3.83 -13.37
C ALA A 169 6.17 4.45 -13.18
N ALA A 170 6.42 5.10 -12.04
CA ALA A 170 7.74 5.62 -11.70
C ALA A 170 8.79 4.49 -11.59
N ALA A 171 8.48 3.40 -10.89
CA ALA A 171 9.39 2.26 -10.80
C ALA A 171 9.71 1.64 -12.17
N LEU A 172 8.72 1.56 -13.06
CA LEU A 172 8.90 1.08 -14.43
C LEU A 172 9.72 2.05 -15.28
N LYS A 173 9.52 3.37 -15.15
CA LYS A 173 10.39 4.39 -15.77
C LYS A 173 11.84 4.17 -15.36
N HIS A 174 12.11 4.04 -14.05
CA HIS A 174 13.46 3.80 -13.55
C HIS A 174 14.07 2.50 -14.08
N GLN A 175 13.27 1.45 -14.21
CA GLN A 175 13.75 0.16 -14.71
C GLN A 175 14.02 0.17 -16.23
N ILE A 176 13.15 0.79 -17.03
CA ILE A 176 13.14 0.64 -18.49
C ILE A 176 13.89 1.80 -19.17
N ILE A 177 13.67 3.03 -18.70
CA ILE A 177 14.19 4.27 -19.29
C ILE A 177 15.51 4.66 -18.61
N ASP A 178 15.50 4.88 -17.29
CA ASP A 178 16.70 5.34 -16.57
C ASP A 178 17.73 4.21 -16.41
N ARG A 179 17.25 2.96 -16.35
CA ARG A 179 18.05 1.73 -16.21
C ARG A 179 19.03 1.78 -15.04
N ASP A 180 18.63 2.44 -13.97
CA ASP A 180 19.48 2.68 -12.80
C ASP A 180 19.51 1.51 -11.81
N GLY A 181 18.64 0.51 -12.00
CA GLY A 181 18.55 -0.65 -11.12
C GLY A 181 17.77 -0.38 -9.82
N LEU A 182 16.97 0.69 -9.75
CA LEU A 182 16.15 1.03 -8.58
C LEU A 182 15.31 -0.16 -8.10
N LEU A 183 14.66 -0.87 -9.01
CA LEU A 183 13.77 -2.00 -8.71
C LEU A 183 14.51 -3.15 -8.00
N GLN A 184 15.79 -3.38 -8.33
CA GLN A 184 16.60 -4.47 -7.76
C GLN A 184 16.74 -4.36 -6.23
N ARG A 185 16.57 -3.16 -5.68
CA ARG A 185 16.63 -2.89 -4.25
C ARG A 185 15.42 -3.49 -3.50
N MET A 186 14.30 -3.68 -4.19
CA MET A 186 13.04 -4.20 -3.65
C MET A 186 12.63 -5.57 -4.18
N LEU A 187 13.37 -6.18 -5.11
CA LEU A 187 13.09 -7.55 -5.55
C LEU A 187 13.38 -8.57 -4.42
N PRO A 188 12.67 -9.71 -4.36
CA PRO A 188 13.05 -10.84 -3.50
C PRO A 188 14.43 -11.41 -3.83
N GLY A 189 15.11 -12.02 -2.85
CA GLY A 189 16.38 -12.74 -3.05
C GLY A 189 17.45 -12.46 -1.98
N PRO A 190 18.52 -13.29 -1.92
CA PRO A 190 19.60 -13.13 -0.95
C PRO A 190 20.35 -11.81 -1.17
N ARG A 191 20.73 -11.15 -0.06
CA ARG A 191 21.43 -9.86 -0.08
C ARG A 191 22.81 -9.98 -0.69
#